data_AF-A0A540LSD2-F1
#
_entry.id   AF-A0A540LSD2-F1
#
_cell.length_a   1.000
_cell.length_b   1.000
_cell.length_c   1.000
_cell.angle_alpha   90.00
_cell.angle_beta   90.00
_cell.angle_gamma   90.00
#
_symmetry.space_group_name_H-M   'P 1'
#
loop_
_entity.id
_entity.type
_entity.pdbx_description
1 polymer ?
#
loop_
_entity_poly.entity_id
_entity_poly.type
_entity_poly.pdbx_seq_one_letter_code
_entity_poly.pdbx_strand_id
1 'polypeptide(L)'
;MAMASGLLRLVFLLSLIAVSLARGENDMVLDVDSTPSTPSCNNPYLMAKVKNWVNGRKGETIQGAGAKFGALLPSKEEKAVRLPVVISNPLNGCSVSSSKLFGAIALSTRGDCDFSVKAEVAQSGGAKALLVLNNEEELAKMGCPDNSTSLNISIFVVMVPKSDGEALKKSIEDGKKVELLLYSPKRPVVDYSVMFLWLMAIGTIIIASFWLKITAPEKSDENYNKLAEKESSAGTAKDDSEDEVMNLTVAGAVCFVITASTFLLLLYFFMSTWFIWVLIILFCIGGIEGMHNCVLSLILRKWTSGGRKTITLPLLDEVSVLSLVVLAFCAAFAIFWVVTRRESYSWIGQDVLTTEDQSSILTSQNMSGDHS
;
A
#
# COMPACT_ATOMS: atom_id res chain seq x y z
N MET A 1 28.76 11.20 23.91
CA MET A 1 29.38 10.84 22.61
C MET A 1 29.26 9.34 22.26
N ALA A 2 29.34 8.42 23.23
CA ALA A 2 29.22 6.97 23.00
C ALA A 2 27.82 6.49 22.54
N MET A 3 26.73 7.06 23.08
CA MET A 3 25.34 6.75 22.67
C MET A 3 25.07 7.02 21.19
N ALA A 4 25.61 8.12 20.64
CA ALA A 4 25.47 8.48 19.23
C ALA A 4 26.18 7.50 18.29
N SER A 5 27.31 6.93 18.72
CA SER A 5 28.01 5.88 17.95
C SER A 5 27.26 4.55 17.95
N GLY A 6 26.54 4.22 19.03
CA GLY A 6 25.72 3.00 19.11
C GLY A 6 24.48 3.09 18.22
N LEU A 7 23.78 4.23 18.28
CA LEU A 7 22.60 4.50 17.46
C LEU A 7 22.93 4.52 15.96
N LEU A 8 24.05 5.16 15.58
CA LEU A 8 24.49 5.21 14.17
C LEU A 8 24.85 3.82 13.63
N ARG A 9 25.49 2.97 14.45
CA ARG A 9 25.78 1.57 14.07
C ARG A 9 24.53 0.73 13.95
N LEU A 10 23.54 0.93 14.83
CA LEU A 10 22.25 0.26 14.77
C LEU A 10 21.46 0.67 13.50
N VAL A 11 21.42 1.96 13.19
CA VAL A 11 20.78 2.48 11.96
C VAL A 11 21.47 1.94 10.70
N PHE A 12 22.81 1.86 10.69
CA PHE A 12 23.56 1.24 9.59
C PHE A 12 23.28 -0.26 9.46
N LEU A 13 23.17 -0.99 10.57
CA LEU A 13 22.85 -2.42 10.56
C LEU A 13 21.42 -2.66 10.05
N LEU A 14 20.45 -1.87 10.53
CA LEU A 14 19.06 -1.92 10.09
C LEU A 14 18.92 -1.50 8.62
N SER A 15 19.74 -0.56 8.15
CA SER A 15 19.84 -0.16 6.74
C SER A 15 20.32 -1.31 5.85
N LEU A 16 21.37 -2.02 6.26
CA LEU A 16 21.89 -3.17 5.53
C LEU A 16 20.87 -4.32 5.47
N ILE A 17 20.15 -4.55 6.57
CA ILE A 17 19.07 -5.54 6.64
C ILE A 17 17.89 -5.13 5.75
N ALA A 18 17.46 -3.86 5.79
CA ALA A 18 16.37 -3.34 4.97
C ALA A 18 16.69 -3.37 3.47
N VAL A 19 17.93 -3.04 3.05
CA VAL A 19 18.38 -3.18 1.66
C VAL A 19 18.40 -4.65 1.22
N SER A 20 18.73 -5.56 2.14
CA SER A 20 18.70 -7.00 1.88
C SER A 20 17.27 -7.54 1.74
N LEU A 21 16.32 -7.02 2.54
CA LEU A 21 14.89 -7.39 2.49
C LEU A 21 14.13 -6.70 1.35
N ALA A 22 14.56 -5.51 0.91
CA ALA A 22 13.99 -4.79 -0.23
C ALA A 22 14.42 -5.35 -1.59
N ARG A 23 15.26 -6.39 -1.59
CA ARG A 23 15.61 -7.14 -2.78
C ARG A 23 14.40 -8.01 -3.14
N GLY A 24 13.56 -7.51 -4.05
CA GLY A 24 12.39 -8.23 -4.52
C GLY A 24 12.80 -9.56 -5.12
N GLU A 25 12.17 -10.64 -4.67
CA GLU A 25 12.27 -11.95 -5.32
C GLU A 25 11.84 -11.81 -6.79
N ASN A 26 12.55 -12.54 -7.66
CA ASN A 26 12.44 -12.36 -9.10
C ASN A 26 11.04 -12.74 -9.61
N ASP A 27 10.47 -11.83 -10.41
CA ASP A 27 9.19 -11.94 -11.10
C ASP A 27 7.93 -11.92 -10.21
N MET A 28 6.83 -11.35 -10.72
CA MET A 28 5.49 -11.56 -10.15
C MET A 28 5.09 -13.01 -10.44
N VAL A 29 5.78 -13.97 -9.82
CA VAL A 29 5.44 -15.37 -9.83
C VAL A 29 4.16 -15.51 -9.04
N LEU A 30 3.10 -15.90 -9.72
CA LEU A 30 1.90 -16.43 -9.10
C LEU A 30 2.33 -17.74 -8.42
N ASP A 31 2.84 -17.65 -7.19
CA ASP A 31 3.32 -18.71 -6.27
C ASP A 31 4.32 -19.73 -6.84
N VAL A 32 5.40 -19.99 -6.10
CA VAL A 32 6.42 -20.99 -6.44
C VAL A 32 5.82 -22.39 -6.28
N ASP A 33 5.32 -22.96 -7.38
CA ASP A 33 4.75 -24.31 -7.37
C ASP A 33 5.77 -25.37 -7.82
N SER A 34 5.89 -26.40 -6.98
CA SER A 34 6.75 -27.59 -7.01
C SER A 34 6.47 -28.60 -8.12
N THR A 35 5.80 -28.20 -9.21
CA THR A 35 5.48 -29.10 -10.33
C THR A 35 6.70 -29.36 -11.22
N PRO A 36 6.97 -30.63 -11.62
CA PRO A 36 8.19 -31.01 -12.33
C PRO A 36 8.35 -30.19 -13.63
N SER A 37 9.47 -29.49 -13.76
CA SER A 37 9.80 -28.68 -14.93
C SER A 37 10.24 -29.60 -16.08
N THR A 38 9.35 -29.84 -17.04
CA THR A 38 9.76 -30.37 -18.35
C THR A 38 10.27 -29.22 -19.22
N PRO A 39 11.12 -29.46 -20.24
CA PRO A 39 11.72 -28.39 -21.06
C PRO A 39 10.69 -27.48 -21.75
N SER A 40 9.48 -27.99 -21.96
CA SER A 40 8.35 -27.32 -22.60
C SER A 40 7.38 -26.65 -21.62
N CYS A 41 7.59 -26.85 -20.32
CA CYS A 41 6.75 -26.35 -19.23
C CYS A 41 7.62 -25.69 -18.14
N ASN A 42 8.34 -24.64 -18.52
CA ASN A 42 9.27 -23.96 -17.62
C ASN A 42 9.12 -22.44 -17.65
N ASN A 43 8.02 -21.92 -18.21
CA ASN A 43 7.78 -20.48 -18.14
C ASN A 43 7.40 -20.11 -16.71
N PRO A 44 7.93 -19.01 -16.16
CA PRO A 44 7.43 -18.48 -14.90
C PRO A 44 5.97 -18.06 -15.06
N TYR A 45 5.18 -18.14 -13.98
CA TYR A 45 3.86 -17.53 -13.97
C TYR A 45 4.03 -16.02 -14.02
N LEU A 46 3.73 -15.41 -15.16
CA LEU A 46 3.94 -13.99 -15.37
C LEU A 46 2.60 -13.25 -15.46
N MET A 47 2.51 -12.11 -14.78
CA MET A 47 1.42 -11.18 -15.00
C MET A 47 1.56 -10.51 -16.37
N ALA A 48 0.54 -10.66 -17.19
CA ALA A 48 0.45 -10.08 -18.52
C ALA A 48 -0.36 -8.77 -18.48
N LYS A 49 0.06 -7.79 -19.29
CA LYS A 49 -0.75 -6.63 -19.64
C LYS A 49 -1.33 -6.84 -21.03
N VAL A 50 -2.65 -6.73 -21.12
CA VAL A 50 -3.42 -6.89 -22.35
C VAL A 50 -3.98 -5.52 -22.72
N LYS A 51 -3.33 -4.85 -23.67
CA LYS A 51 -3.85 -3.58 -24.20
C LYS A 51 -4.86 -3.88 -25.29
N ASN A 52 -6.03 -3.26 -25.22
CA ASN A 52 -7.09 -3.45 -26.20
C ASN A 52 -7.35 -2.18 -27.04
N TRP A 53 -7.76 -2.43 -28.28
CA TRP A 53 -8.30 -1.41 -29.17
C TRP A 53 -9.58 -1.92 -29.79
N VAL A 54 -10.64 -1.11 -29.72
CA VAL A 54 -11.94 -1.39 -30.35
C VAL A 54 -12.16 -0.34 -31.43
N ASN A 55 -12.26 -0.77 -32.69
CA ASN A 55 -12.33 0.12 -33.86
C ASN A 55 -11.22 1.19 -33.87
N GLY A 56 -10.00 0.80 -33.45
CA GLY A 56 -8.85 1.70 -33.40
C GLY A 56 -8.77 2.61 -32.18
N ARG A 57 -9.81 2.71 -31.35
CA ARG A 57 -9.78 3.46 -30.08
C ARG A 57 -9.18 2.61 -28.98
N LYS A 58 -8.18 3.15 -28.29
CA LYS A 58 -7.51 2.48 -27.17
C LYS A 58 -8.47 2.42 -25.98
N GLY A 59 -8.72 1.23 -25.45
CA GLY A 59 -9.48 1.03 -24.23
C GLY A 59 -8.57 0.86 -23.01
N GLU A 60 -9.18 0.39 -21.92
CA GLU A 60 -8.48 0.12 -20.67
C GLU A 60 -7.49 -1.03 -20.81
N THR A 61 -6.43 -1.01 -20.00
CA THR A 61 -5.45 -2.10 -20.00
C THR A 61 -5.92 -3.19 -19.06
N ILE A 62 -6.19 -4.36 -19.60
CA ILE A 62 -6.65 -5.54 -18.87
C ILE A 62 -5.43 -6.23 -18.25
N GLN A 63 -5.57 -6.68 -17.01
CA GLN A 63 -4.57 -7.53 -16.35
C GLN A 63 -4.87 -8.99 -16.69
N GLY A 64 -3.84 -9.77 -17.00
CA GLY A 64 -3.97 -11.18 -17.31
C GLY A 64 -2.86 -12.02 -16.71
N ALA A 65 -2.98 -13.34 -16.83
CA ALA A 65 -1.97 -14.29 -16.37
C ALA A 65 -1.44 -15.12 -17.54
N GLY A 66 -0.12 -15.19 -17.68
CA GLY A 66 0.56 -16.07 -18.64
C GLY A 66 0.56 -17.53 -18.19
N ALA A 67 0.68 -18.46 -19.15
CA ALA A 67 0.79 -19.89 -18.87
C ALA A 67 2.23 -20.35 -18.59
N LYS A 68 2.38 -21.48 -17.90
CA LYS A 68 3.68 -22.16 -17.66
C LYS A 68 4.29 -22.78 -18.93
N PHE A 69 3.51 -22.83 -20.02
CA PHE A 69 3.89 -23.34 -21.34
C PHE A 69 3.67 -22.27 -22.42
N GLY A 70 4.11 -22.54 -23.65
CA GLY A 70 3.99 -21.61 -24.77
C GLY A 70 5.19 -20.68 -24.92
N ALA A 71 5.07 -19.70 -25.81
CA ALA A 71 6.11 -18.67 -25.96
C ALA A 71 6.07 -17.65 -24.82
N LEU A 72 7.24 -17.13 -24.46
CA LEU A 72 7.37 -16.08 -23.43
C LEU A 72 6.92 -14.72 -23.97
N LEU A 73 6.06 -14.05 -23.21
CA LEU A 73 5.59 -12.71 -23.54
C LEU A 73 6.76 -11.70 -23.61
N PRO A 74 6.73 -10.76 -24.57
CA PRO A 74 7.71 -9.69 -24.64
C PRO A 74 7.74 -8.86 -23.36
N SER A 75 8.94 -8.51 -22.88
CA SER A 75 9.05 -7.72 -21.64
C SER A 75 8.78 -6.22 -21.80
N LYS A 76 8.77 -5.74 -23.04
CA LYS A 76 8.54 -4.33 -23.37
C LYS A 76 7.39 -4.23 -24.36
N GLU A 77 6.56 -3.21 -24.18
CA GLU A 77 5.43 -2.93 -25.07
C GLU A 77 5.87 -2.74 -26.53
N GLU A 78 6.98 -2.04 -26.76
CA GLU A 78 7.53 -1.77 -28.10
C GLU A 78 7.89 -3.04 -28.90
N LYS A 79 8.16 -4.15 -28.20
CA LYS A 79 8.48 -5.45 -28.80
C LYS A 79 7.25 -6.32 -29.02
N ALA A 80 6.10 -5.93 -28.46
CA ALA A 80 4.87 -6.68 -28.58
C ALA A 80 4.12 -6.29 -29.85
N VAL A 81 3.54 -7.30 -30.50
CA VAL A 81 2.83 -7.12 -31.76
C VAL A 81 1.35 -6.95 -31.49
N ARG A 82 0.74 -5.95 -32.14
CA ARG A 82 -0.71 -5.76 -32.14
C ARG A 82 -1.35 -6.71 -33.15
N LEU A 83 -2.28 -7.54 -32.69
CA LEU A 83 -2.91 -8.59 -33.48
C LEU A 83 -4.43 -8.53 -33.36
N PRO A 84 -5.19 -8.89 -34.41
CA PRO A 84 -6.64 -8.97 -34.34
C PRO A 84 -7.08 -10.15 -33.47
N VAL A 85 -8.23 -10.01 -32.81
CA VAL A 85 -8.85 -11.08 -32.02
C VAL A 85 -9.92 -11.77 -32.84
N VAL A 86 -9.92 -13.10 -32.82
CA VAL A 86 -10.93 -13.93 -33.49
C VAL A 86 -11.51 -14.90 -32.48
N ILE A 87 -12.84 -14.98 -32.43
CA ILE A 87 -13.54 -15.96 -31.60
C ILE A 87 -13.36 -17.36 -32.20
N SER A 88 -12.86 -18.30 -31.40
CA SER A 88 -12.77 -19.70 -31.80
C SER A 88 -14.17 -20.30 -31.98
N ASN A 89 -14.34 -21.19 -32.96
CA ASN A 89 -15.60 -21.90 -33.14
C ASN A 89 -15.35 -23.42 -33.23
N PRO A 90 -15.62 -24.20 -32.18
CA PRO A 90 -16.36 -23.84 -30.97
C PRO A 90 -15.60 -22.89 -30.03
N LEU A 91 -16.35 -22.10 -29.24
CA LEU A 91 -15.80 -21.10 -28.31
C LEU A 91 -14.92 -21.72 -27.22
N ASN A 92 -15.13 -22.99 -26.87
CA ASN A 92 -14.28 -23.65 -25.89
C ASN A 92 -12.88 -23.97 -26.44
N GLY A 93 -12.65 -23.92 -27.76
CA GLY A 93 -11.34 -24.17 -28.36
C GLY A 93 -10.80 -25.59 -28.15
N CYS A 94 -11.64 -26.56 -27.80
CA CYS A 94 -11.21 -27.94 -27.53
C CYS A 94 -11.09 -28.80 -28.79
N SER A 95 -11.64 -28.35 -29.91
CA SER A 95 -11.56 -29.01 -31.21
C SER A 95 -11.19 -28.00 -32.30
N VAL A 96 -10.74 -28.50 -33.45
CA VAL A 96 -10.37 -27.67 -34.61
C VAL A 96 -11.39 -26.57 -34.85
N SER A 97 -10.91 -25.32 -34.86
CA SER A 97 -11.77 -24.16 -35.01
C SER A 97 -12.18 -23.98 -36.48
N SER A 98 -13.47 -23.79 -36.74
CA SER A 98 -13.95 -23.40 -38.07
C SER A 98 -13.65 -21.93 -38.41
N SER A 99 -13.34 -21.10 -37.42
CA SER A 99 -12.94 -19.71 -37.60
C SER A 99 -11.52 -19.60 -38.14
N LYS A 100 -11.25 -18.59 -38.99
CA LYS A 100 -9.91 -18.33 -39.53
C LYS A 100 -9.01 -17.67 -38.48
N LEU A 101 -8.15 -18.46 -37.83
CA LEU A 101 -7.26 -18.00 -36.76
C LEU A 101 -5.88 -17.52 -37.24
N PHE A 102 -5.55 -17.70 -38.52
CA PHE A 102 -4.23 -17.41 -39.06
C PHE A 102 -3.77 -15.97 -38.79
N GLY A 103 -2.67 -15.81 -38.06
CA GLY A 103 -2.09 -14.50 -37.72
C GLY A 103 -2.88 -13.72 -36.66
N ALA A 104 -3.89 -14.32 -36.03
CA ALA A 104 -4.75 -13.67 -35.04
C ALA A 104 -4.50 -14.20 -33.62
N ILE A 105 -5.16 -13.57 -32.65
CA ILE A 105 -5.30 -14.07 -31.29
C ILE A 105 -6.61 -14.84 -31.22
N ALA A 106 -6.53 -16.14 -30.94
CA ALA A 106 -7.70 -16.98 -30.76
C ALA A 106 -8.31 -16.72 -29.38
N LEU A 107 -9.62 -16.45 -29.32
CA LEU A 107 -10.37 -16.30 -28.08
C LEU A 107 -11.03 -17.64 -27.74
N SER A 108 -10.88 -18.11 -26.50
CA SER A 108 -11.55 -19.33 -26.01
C SER A 108 -12.02 -19.21 -24.57
N THR A 109 -13.04 -19.95 -24.16
CA THR A 109 -13.49 -20.00 -22.75
C THR A 109 -12.76 -21.08 -21.95
N ARG A 110 -12.55 -20.82 -20.65
CA ARG A 110 -12.08 -21.82 -19.68
C ARG A 110 -13.11 -22.93 -19.48
N GLY A 111 -12.64 -24.17 -19.31
CA GLY A 111 -13.46 -25.38 -19.11
C GLY A 111 -13.37 -26.39 -20.26
N ASP A 112 -14.11 -27.49 -20.16
CA ASP A 112 -14.26 -28.60 -21.13
C ASP A 112 -13.01 -29.44 -21.45
N CYS A 113 -11.83 -28.82 -21.53
CA CYS A 113 -10.55 -29.47 -21.82
C CYS A 113 -9.39 -28.66 -21.22
N ASP A 114 -8.21 -29.29 -21.19
CA ASP A 114 -6.99 -28.68 -20.67
C ASP A 114 -6.55 -27.44 -21.46
N PHE A 115 -5.87 -26.52 -20.79
CA PHE A 115 -5.37 -25.29 -21.41
C PHE A 115 -4.35 -25.55 -22.54
N SER A 116 -3.53 -26.60 -22.39
CA SER A 116 -2.56 -27.01 -23.41
C SER A 116 -3.25 -27.47 -24.70
N VAL A 117 -4.36 -28.21 -24.59
CA VAL A 117 -5.17 -28.67 -25.74
C VAL A 117 -5.73 -27.48 -26.49
N LYS A 118 -6.29 -26.48 -25.78
CA LYS A 118 -6.78 -25.24 -26.40
C LYS A 118 -5.68 -24.52 -27.17
N ALA A 119 -4.48 -24.45 -26.59
CA ALA A 119 -3.33 -23.80 -27.21
C ALA A 119 -2.82 -24.56 -28.45
N GLU A 120 -2.81 -25.88 -28.41
CA GLU A 120 -2.45 -26.73 -29.55
C GLU A 120 -3.44 -26.58 -30.71
N VAL A 121 -4.74 -26.57 -30.41
CA VAL A 121 -5.81 -26.32 -31.39
C VAL A 121 -5.66 -24.93 -32.02
N ALA A 122 -5.47 -23.89 -31.20
CA ALA A 122 -5.29 -22.53 -31.68
C ALA A 122 -4.02 -22.39 -32.56
N GLN A 123 -2.91 -22.98 -32.12
CA GLN A 123 -1.65 -23.00 -32.87
C GLN A 123 -1.82 -23.73 -34.21
N SER A 124 -2.50 -24.87 -34.22
CA SER A 124 -2.77 -25.65 -35.44
C SER A 124 -3.65 -24.87 -36.43
N GLY A 125 -4.54 -24.01 -35.93
CA GLY A 125 -5.30 -23.04 -36.72
C GLY A 125 -4.50 -21.84 -37.24
N GLY A 126 -3.21 -21.75 -36.90
CA GLY A 126 -2.31 -20.66 -37.32
C GLY A 126 -2.37 -19.42 -36.44
N ALA A 127 -2.96 -19.49 -35.25
CA ALA A 127 -2.98 -18.38 -34.29
C ALA A 127 -1.55 -18.00 -33.86
N LYS A 128 -1.37 -16.75 -33.45
CA LYS A 128 -0.11 -16.26 -32.84
C LYS A 128 -0.19 -16.15 -31.32
N ALA A 129 -1.40 -16.12 -30.78
CA ALA A 129 -1.64 -16.24 -29.35
C ALA A 129 -3.02 -16.86 -29.08
N LEU A 130 -3.18 -17.38 -27.87
CA LEU A 130 -4.44 -17.81 -27.28
C LEU A 130 -4.78 -16.89 -26.11
N LEU A 131 -5.99 -16.34 -26.12
CA LEU A 131 -6.58 -15.63 -25.00
C LEU A 131 -7.71 -16.48 -24.40
N VAL A 132 -7.54 -16.86 -23.13
CA VAL A 132 -8.51 -17.68 -22.39
C VAL A 132 -9.38 -16.76 -21.53
N LEU A 133 -10.69 -16.83 -21.74
CA LEU A 133 -11.69 -16.14 -20.92
C LEU A 133 -11.94 -16.98 -19.67
N ASN A 134 -11.61 -16.41 -18.52
CA ASN A 134 -11.86 -17.07 -17.25
C ASN A 134 -13.37 -17.11 -16.93
N ASN A 135 -13.77 -18.05 -16.08
CA ASN A 135 -15.13 -18.17 -15.55
C ASN A 135 -15.33 -17.39 -14.24
N GLU A 136 -14.24 -16.88 -13.66
CA GLU A 136 -14.17 -16.13 -12.40
C GLU A 136 -13.37 -14.82 -12.59
N GLU A 137 -13.50 -13.87 -11.66
CA GLU A 137 -12.72 -12.62 -11.71
C GLU A 137 -11.26 -12.84 -11.30
N GLU A 138 -11.00 -13.79 -10.40
CA GLU A 138 -9.65 -14.10 -9.95
C GLU A 138 -8.89 -14.94 -11.00
N LEU A 139 -7.69 -14.50 -11.37
CA LEU A 139 -6.88 -15.17 -12.38
C LEU A 139 -6.36 -16.51 -11.86
N ALA A 140 -6.65 -17.58 -12.60
CA ALA A 140 -6.14 -18.91 -12.29
C ALA A 140 -4.79 -19.17 -12.96
N LYS A 141 -3.97 -20.00 -12.32
CA LYS A 141 -2.72 -20.48 -12.90
C LYS A 141 -2.97 -21.51 -13.98
N MET A 142 -2.43 -21.27 -15.18
CA MET A 142 -2.44 -22.26 -16.25
C MET A 142 -1.18 -23.13 -16.14
N GLY A 143 -1.30 -24.22 -15.39
CA GLY A 143 -0.29 -25.27 -15.26
C GLY A 143 -0.23 -26.20 -16.48
N CYS A 144 0.75 -27.10 -16.48
CA CYS A 144 0.88 -28.13 -17.50
C CYS A 144 0.22 -29.43 -17.05
N PRO A 145 -0.19 -30.29 -17.99
CA PRO A 145 -0.74 -31.61 -17.66
C PRO A 145 0.34 -32.52 -17.06
N ASP A 146 -0.02 -33.26 -16.00
CA ASP A 146 0.88 -34.11 -15.21
C ASP A 146 1.60 -35.20 -16.02
N ASN A 147 1.02 -35.65 -17.14
CA ASN A 147 1.52 -36.78 -17.93
C ASN A 147 2.15 -36.39 -19.28
N SER A 148 2.48 -35.10 -19.49
CA SER A 148 2.96 -34.61 -20.79
C SER A 148 4.50 -34.57 -20.87
N THR A 149 5.08 -35.49 -21.66
CA THR A 149 6.54 -35.59 -21.88
C THR A 149 7.10 -34.53 -22.82
N SER A 150 6.27 -33.85 -23.62
CA SER A 150 6.68 -32.70 -24.45
C SER A 150 5.47 -31.91 -24.97
N LEU A 151 5.28 -30.68 -24.52
CA LEU A 151 4.34 -29.72 -25.12
C LEU A 151 5.05 -28.90 -26.20
N ASN A 152 4.63 -29.00 -27.47
CA ASN A 152 5.20 -28.16 -28.54
C ASN A 152 4.30 -26.96 -28.82
N ILE A 153 4.22 -26.04 -27.86
CA ILE A 153 3.40 -24.82 -27.96
C ILE A 153 4.34 -23.62 -28.10
N SER A 154 4.20 -22.88 -29.20
CA SER A 154 5.06 -21.76 -29.62
C SER A 154 4.30 -20.43 -29.72
N ILE A 155 3.01 -20.43 -29.38
CA ILE A 155 2.16 -19.24 -29.33
C ILE A 155 2.13 -18.67 -27.90
N PHE A 156 1.81 -17.38 -27.75
CA PHE A 156 1.58 -16.80 -26.42
C PHE A 156 0.24 -17.29 -25.85
N VAL A 157 0.17 -17.58 -24.55
CA VAL A 157 -1.06 -18.03 -23.89
C VAL A 157 -1.31 -17.15 -22.67
N VAL A 158 -2.45 -16.46 -22.66
CA VAL A 158 -2.83 -15.51 -21.60
C VAL A 158 -4.27 -15.75 -21.19
N MET A 159 -4.55 -15.73 -19.89
CA MET A 159 -5.88 -15.70 -19.31
C MET A 159 -6.26 -14.29 -18.88
N VAL A 160 -7.53 -13.93 -19.03
CA VAL A 160 -8.10 -12.65 -18.54
C VAL A 160 -9.30 -12.91 -17.62
N PRO A 161 -9.62 -11.98 -16.69
CA PRO A 161 -10.79 -12.07 -15.82
C PRO A 161 -12.10 -12.21 -16.60
N LYS A 162 -13.12 -12.74 -15.94
CA LYS A 162 -14.45 -12.94 -16.55
C LYS A 162 -15.03 -11.65 -17.12
N SER A 163 -15.12 -10.58 -16.31
CA SER A 163 -15.70 -9.29 -16.72
C SER A 163 -15.05 -8.71 -17.98
N ASP A 164 -13.72 -8.64 -17.99
CA ASP A 164 -12.92 -8.15 -19.12
C ASP A 164 -13.06 -9.05 -20.36
N GLY A 165 -13.07 -10.37 -20.14
CA GLY A 165 -13.27 -11.36 -21.18
C GLY A 165 -14.63 -11.26 -21.88
N GLU A 166 -15.70 -11.12 -21.10
CA GLU A 166 -17.06 -10.93 -21.59
C GLU A 166 -17.22 -9.60 -22.36
N ALA A 167 -16.58 -8.53 -21.88
CA ALA A 167 -16.58 -7.23 -22.57
C ALA A 167 -15.89 -7.30 -23.95
N LEU A 168 -14.75 -7.99 -24.03
CA LEU A 168 -14.05 -8.24 -25.30
C LEU A 168 -14.90 -9.10 -26.24
N LYS A 169 -15.45 -10.20 -25.73
CA LYS A 169 -16.32 -11.10 -26.50
C LYS A 169 -17.52 -10.36 -27.08
N LYS A 170 -18.24 -9.60 -26.24
CA LYS A 170 -19.40 -8.80 -26.65
C LYS A 170 -19.02 -7.78 -27.72
N SER A 171 -17.86 -7.12 -27.59
CA SER A 171 -17.39 -6.16 -28.60
C SER A 171 -17.17 -6.81 -29.97
N ILE A 172 -16.67 -8.05 -30.01
CA ILE A 172 -16.48 -8.79 -31.25
C ILE A 172 -17.83 -9.26 -31.82
N GLU A 173 -18.75 -9.73 -30.97
CA GLU A 173 -20.11 -10.15 -31.36
C GLU A 173 -20.94 -8.97 -31.89
N ASP A 174 -20.71 -7.75 -31.37
CA ASP A 174 -21.27 -6.49 -31.89
C ASP A 174 -20.71 -6.11 -33.29
N GLY A 175 -19.81 -6.91 -33.87
CA GLY A 175 -19.17 -6.66 -35.16
C GLY A 175 -18.05 -5.61 -35.12
N LYS A 176 -17.55 -5.25 -33.93
CA LYS A 176 -16.44 -4.29 -33.80
C LYS A 176 -15.10 -4.99 -34.02
N LYS A 177 -14.16 -4.31 -34.66
CA LYS A 177 -12.80 -4.81 -34.84
C LYS A 177 -12.03 -4.67 -33.52
N VAL A 178 -11.71 -5.79 -32.89
CA VAL A 178 -10.91 -5.82 -31.66
C VAL A 178 -9.49 -6.27 -31.97
N GLU A 179 -8.51 -5.52 -31.50
CA GLU A 179 -7.08 -5.83 -31.60
C GLU A 179 -6.45 -5.77 -30.21
N LEU A 180 -5.54 -6.70 -29.91
CA LEU A 180 -4.84 -6.74 -28.63
C LEU A 180 -3.32 -6.74 -28.83
N LEU A 181 -2.64 -6.26 -27.81
CA LEU A 181 -1.18 -6.32 -27.68
C LEU A 181 -0.86 -6.88 -26.29
N LEU A 182 -0.10 -7.98 -26.27
CA LEU A 182 0.23 -8.76 -25.07
C LEU A 182 1.70 -8.55 -24.69
N TYR A 183 1.98 -8.14 -23.46
CA TYR A 183 3.35 -8.01 -22.95
C TYR A 183 3.42 -8.23 -21.44
N SER A 184 4.58 -8.58 -20.92
CA SER A 184 4.80 -8.83 -19.49
C SER A 184 5.96 -7.97 -18.96
N PRO A 185 5.70 -6.79 -18.38
CA PRO A 185 6.76 -5.90 -17.92
C PRO A 185 7.58 -6.54 -16.79
N LYS A 186 8.91 -6.49 -16.90
CA LYS A 186 9.82 -6.91 -15.81
C LYS A 186 9.74 -5.92 -14.66
N ARG A 187 9.57 -6.42 -13.43
CA ARG A 187 9.64 -5.58 -12.22
C ARG A 187 11.10 -5.24 -11.91
N PRO A 188 11.42 -4.00 -11.52
CA PRO A 188 12.76 -3.67 -11.03
C PRO A 188 13.03 -4.41 -9.71
N VAL A 189 14.29 -4.81 -9.49
CA VAL A 189 14.72 -5.58 -8.30
C VAL A 189 14.57 -4.79 -6.99
N VAL A 190 14.58 -3.46 -7.10
CA VAL A 190 14.41 -2.54 -5.97
C VAL A 190 13.21 -1.64 -6.24
N ASP A 191 12.21 -1.72 -5.38
CA ASP A 191 11.11 -0.76 -5.37
C ASP A 191 11.57 0.52 -4.67
N TYR A 192 11.79 1.57 -5.45
CA TYR A 192 12.19 2.89 -4.93
C TYR A 192 11.19 3.46 -3.93
N SER A 193 9.91 3.07 -4.01
CA SER A 193 8.87 3.51 -3.07
C SER A 193 9.17 3.00 -1.67
N VAL A 194 9.66 1.75 -1.55
CA VAL A 194 10.03 1.15 -0.26
C VAL A 194 11.24 1.87 0.36
N MET A 195 12.22 2.21 -0.47
CA MET A 195 13.38 3.00 -0.02
C MET A 195 12.97 4.39 0.46
N PHE A 196 12.05 5.05 -0.24
CA PHE A 196 11.52 6.35 0.15
C PHE A 196 10.74 6.27 1.47
N LEU A 197 9.85 5.29 1.63
CA LEU A 197 9.09 5.09 2.87
C LEU A 197 10.00 4.81 4.07
N TRP A 198 11.07 4.03 3.87
CA TRP A 198 12.05 3.77 4.92
C TRP A 198 12.82 5.02 5.35
N LEU A 199 13.23 5.86 4.38
CA LEU A 199 13.88 7.15 4.67
C LEU A 199 12.94 8.10 5.42
N MET A 200 11.66 8.15 5.04
CA MET A 200 10.63 8.92 5.73
C MET A 200 10.45 8.45 7.19
N ALA A 201 10.42 7.13 7.42
CA ALA A 201 10.31 6.56 8.75
C ALA A 201 11.53 6.90 9.65
N ILE A 202 12.75 6.83 9.12
CA ILE A 202 13.94 7.21 9.88
C ILE A 202 13.98 8.72 10.12
N GLY A 203 13.59 9.52 9.13
CA GLY A 203 13.50 10.97 9.26
C GLY A 203 12.55 11.38 10.38
N THR A 204 11.35 10.79 10.42
CA THR A 204 10.35 11.05 11.47
C THR A 204 10.84 10.65 12.85
N ILE A 205 11.49 9.49 13.01
CA ILE A 205 12.09 9.06 14.29
C ILE A 205 13.16 10.05 14.77
N ILE A 206 14.03 10.51 13.87
CA ILE A 206 15.07 11.49 14.21
C ILE A 206 14.43 12.80 14.66
N ILE A 207 13.46 13.33 13.90
CA ILE A 207 12.75 14.57 14.25
C ILE A 207 12.06 14.43 15.62
N ALA A 208 11.37 13.31 15.87
CA ALA A 208 10.73 13.03 17.15
C ALA A 208 11.74 12.96 18.30
N SER A 209 12.92 12.35 18.10
CA SER A 209 13.96 12.27 19.12
C SER A 209 14.55 13.64 19.51
N PHE A 210 14.58 14.58 18.57
CA PHE A 210 15.03 15.96 18.82
C PHE A 210 13.90 16.88 19.27
N TRP A 211 12.65 16.42 19.26
CA TRP A 211 11.47 17.23 19.53
C TRP A 211 11.54 17.90 20.90
N LEU A 212 11.93 17.16 21.94
CA LEU A 212 12.08 17.72 23.30
C LEU A 212 13.14 18.83 23.37
N LYS A 213 14.26 18.68 22.67
CA LYS A 213 15.30 19.71 22.58
C LYS A 213 14.86 20.92 21.73
N ILE A 214 13.94 20.70 20.80
CA ILE A 214 13.34 21.74 19.97
C ILE A 214 12.20 22.45 20.71
N THR A 215 11.57 21.84 21.71
CA THR A 215 10.38 22.41 22.36
C THR A 215 10.66 22.91 23.78
N ALA A 216 11.75 22.49 24.42
CA ALA A 216 12.13 22.95 25.76
C ALA A 216 12.53 24.45 25.78
N PRO A 217 11.91 25.28 26.63
CA PRO A 217 12.29 26.67 26.83
C PRO A 217 13.59 26.78 27.64
N GLU A 218 14.50 27.64 27.18
CA GLU A 218 15.77 27.98 27.86
C GLU A 218 15.49 28.82 29.11
N LYS A 219 15.09 28.19 30.23
CA LYS A 219 15.11 28.82 31.55
C LYS A 219 15.65 27.88 32.64
N SER A 220 16.84 28.26 33.12
CA SER A 220 17.56 27.83 34.33
C SER A 220 17.93 26.35 34.46
N ASP A 221 19.12 26.04 33.96
CA ASP A 221 19.93 24.83 34.20
C ASP A 221 20.24 24.52 35.70
N GLU A 222 19.75 25.32 36.64
CA GLU A 222 20.02 25.12 38.08
C GLU A 222 19.04 24.17 38.79
N ASN A 223 17.80 24.00 38.28
CA ASN A 223 16.81 23.16 38.98
C ASN A 223 16.87 21.68 38.58
N TYR A 224 17.29 21.38 37.35
CA TYR A 224 17.41 20.01 36.84
C TYR A 224 18.62 19.27 37.42
N ASN A 225 19.76 19.95 37.56
CA ASN A 225 20.94 19.36 38.20
C ASN A 225 20.67 19.06 39.69
N LYS A 226 19.81 19.87 40.34
CA LYS A 226 19.41 19.68 41.73
C LYS A 226 18.49 18.48 41.96
N LEU A 227 17.69 18.08 40.98
CA LEU A 227 16.83 16.89 41.07
C LEU A 227 17.62 15.61 40.80
N ALA A 228 18.53 15.63 39.82
CA ALA A 228 19.39 14.49 39.50
C ALA A 228 20.44 14.18 40.59
N GLU A 229 20.94 15.19 41.30
CA GLU A 229 21.89 14.98 42.40
C GLU A 229 21.20 14.45 43.67
N LYS A 230 19.92 14.81 43.89
CA LYS A 230 19.14 14.38 45.07
C LYS A 230 18.69 12.92 45.02
N GLU A 231 18.57 12.31 43.84
CA GLU A 231 18.28 10.88 43.69
C GLU A 231 19.48 9.97 43.99
N SER A 232 20.71 10.50 44.00
CA SER A 232 21.93 9.68 44.19
C SER A 232 22.38 9.54 45.65
N SER A 233 21.82 10.32 46.60
CA SER A 233 22.29 10.35 47.99
C SER A 233 21.18 10.61 49.01
N ALA A 234 20.21 9.71 49.15
CA ALA A 234 19.40 9.61 50.37
C ALA A 234 18.71 8.24 50.50
N GLY A 235 19.49 7.21 50.80
CA GLY A 235 18.93 6.01 51.41
C GLY A 235 18.64 6.27 52.89
N THR A 236 17.39 6.52 53.29
CA THR A 236 16.73 5.98 54.51
C THR A 236 15.31 6.54 54.70
N ALA A 237 14.36 5.61 54.87
CA ALA A 237 13.10 5.70 55.63
C ALA A 237 11.86 6.42 55.05
N LYS A 238 10.90 5.55 54.65
CA LYS A 238 9.44 5.55 54.86
C LYS A 238 8.50 6.56 54.15
N ASP A 239 7.46 5.94 53.60
CA ASP A 239 6.05 6.34 53.43
C ASP A 239 5.61 7.01 52.10
N ASP A 240 4.92 6.19 51.31
CA ASP A 240 3.71 6.45 50.51
C ASP A 240 3.61 7.71 49.64
N SER A 241 3.95 7.56 48.36
CA SER A 241 3.21 8.12 47.21
C SER A 241 3.86 7.64 45.90
N GLU A 242 3.28 6.63 45.25
CA GLU A 242 3.69 6.17 43.91
C GLU A 242 2.86 6.90 42.85
N ASP A 243 3.40 7.96 42.24
CA ASP A 243 2.78 8.62 41.07
C ASP A 243 3.65 8.49 39.81
N GLU A 244 2.95 8.10 38.73
CA GLU A 244 3.23 8.29 37.31
C GLU A 244 4.57 7.84 36.72
N VAL A 245 4.82 6.54 36.79
CA VAL A 245 5.21 5.82 35.57
C VAL A 245 4.01 4.96 35.21
N MET A 246 3.37 5.18 34.06
CA MET A 246 2.32 4.28 33.59
C MET A 246 2.88 2.86 33.55
N ASN A 247 2.60 2.09 34.60
CA ASN A 247 2.86 0.67 34.63
C ASN A 247 2.14 0.12 33.41
N LEU A 248 2.92 -0.37 32.45
CA LEU A 248 2.43 -1.03 31.25
C LEU A 248 1.82 -2.35 31.72
N THR A 249 0.59 -2.23 32.22
CA THR A 249 -0.09 -3.25 32.99
C THR A 249 -0.53 -4.30 32.00
N VAL A 250 -0.36 -5.58 32.33
CA VAL A 250 -0.84 -6.71 31.51
C VAL A 250 -2.33 -6.51 31.15
N ALA A 251 -3.12 -5.93 32.04
CA ALA A 251 -4.51 -5.52 31.81
C ALA A 251 -4.68 -4.51 30.65
N GLY A 252 -3.80 -3.53 30.52
CA GLY A 252 -3.80 -2.58 29.41
C GLY A 252 -3.46 -3.23 28.07
N ALA A 253 -2.47 -4.14 28.05
CA ALA A 253 -2.12 -4.89 26.85
C ALA A 253 -3.27 -5.82 26.40
N VAL A 254 -3.92 -6.52 27.33
CA VAL A 254 -5.09 -7.36 27.04
C VAL A 254 -6.26 -6.51 26.54
N CYS A 255 -6.54 -5.37 27.18
CA CYS A 255 -7.57 -4.44 26.76
C CYS A 255 -7.32 -3.90 25.33
N PHE A 256 -6.07 -3.55 25.02
CA PHE A 256 -5.68 -3.10 23.68
C PHE A 256 -5.92 -4.19 22.63
N VAL A 257 -5.51 -5.43 22.89
CA VAL A 257 -5.72 -6.56 21.96
C VAL A 257 -7.20 -6.82 21.72
N ILE A 258 -8.02 -6.82 22.77
CA ILE A 258 -9.47 -7.03 22.66
C ILE A 258 -10.12 -5.88 21.86
N THR A 259 -9.75 -4.64 22.17
CA THR A 259 -10.30 -3.45 21.50
C THR A 259 -9.91 -3.43 20.01
N ALA A 260 -8.64 -3.70 19.69
CA ALA A 260 -8.15 -3.75 18.32
C ALA A 260 -8.80 -4.90 17.53
N SER A 261 -8.92 -6.09 18.12
CA SER A 261 -9.58 -7.24 17.48
C SER A 261 -11.06 -6.97 17.22
N THR A 262 -11.75 -6.36 18.18
CA THR A 262 -13.16 -5.97 18.05
C THR A 262 -13.33 -4.92 16.95
N PHE A 263 -12.46 -3.92 16.91
CA PHE A 263 -12.48 -2.88 15.88
C PHE A 263 -12.24 -3.45 14.47
N LEU A 264 -11.31 -4.40 14.33
CA LEU A 264 -11.05 -5.09 13.06
C LEU A 264 -12.24 -5.94 12.60
N LEU A 265 -12.90 -6.65 13.51
CA LEU A 265 -14.12 -7.41 13.19
C LEU A 265 -15.27 -6.48 12.82
N LEU A 266 -15.43 -5.36 13.52
CA LEU A 266 -16.43 -4.33 13.17
C LEU A 266 -16.15 -3.78 11.77
N LEU A 267 -14.89 -3.46 11.45
CA LEU A 267 -14.48 -3.03 10.12
C LEU A 267 -14.85 -4.06 9.05
N TYR A 268 -14.58 -5.35 9.30
CA TYR A 268 -14.86 -6.43 8.37
C TYR A 268 -16.37 -6.65 8.12
N PHE A 269 -17.16 -6.75 9.19
CA PHE A 269 -18.60 -7.02 9.09
C PHE A 269 -19.42 -5.78 8.69
N PHE A 270 -19.01 -4.60 9.13
CA PHE A 270 -19.65 -3.32 8.82
C PHE A 270 -18.85 -2.55 7.78
N MET A 271 -18.28 -3.22 6.75
CA MET A 271 -17.69 -2.68 5.51
C MET A 271 -18.70 -1.82 4.72
N SER A 272 -19.23 -0.81 5.39
CA SER A 272 -20.27 0.11 4.98
C SER A 272 -19.62 1.44 4.75
N THR A 273 -19.99 2.10 3.65
CA THR A 273 -19.51 3.43 3.28
C THR A 273 -19.65 4.44 4.42
N TRP A 274 -20.66 4.29 5.27
CA TRP A 274 -20.88 5.14 6.44
C TRP A 274 -19.79 5.01 7.50
N PHE A 275 -19.33 3.78 7.79
CA PHE A 275 -18.29 3.53 8.79
C PHE A 275 -16.95 4.17 8.40
N ILE A 276 -16.62 4.13 7.10
CA ILE A 276 -15.43 4.79 6.55
C ILE A 276 -15.48 6.31 6.80
N TRP A 277 -16.65 6.94 6.62
CA TRP A 277 -16.80 8.37 6.91
C TRP A 277 -16.62 8.71 8.39
N VAL A 278 -17.08 7.83 9.30
CA VAL A 278 -16.84 8.00 10.75
C VAL A 278 -15.34 7.99 11.07
N LEU A 279 -14.58 7.04 10.49
CA LEU A 279 -13.13 6.98 10.67
C LEU A 279 -12.42 8.22 10.14
N ILE A 280 -12.85 8.74 8.98
CA ILE A 280 -12.30 9.97 8.41
C ILE A 280 -12.52 11.15 9.38
N ILE A 281 -13.71 11.25 9.99
CA ILE A 281 -14.00 12.33 10.95
C ILE A 281 -13.13 12.22 12.20
N LEU A 282 -13.03 11.03 12.80
CA LEU A 282 -12.18 10.79 13.97
C LEU A 282 -10.70 11.08 13.68
N PHE A 283 -10.23 10.66 12.50
CA PHE A 283 -8.88 10.95 12.02
C PHE A 283 -8.64 12.46 11.87
N CYS A 284 -9.60 13.21 11.32
CA CYS A 284 -9.48 14.67 11.22
C CYS A 284 -9.46 15.34 12.59
N ILE A 285 -10.23 14.86 13.57
CA ILE A 285 -10.22 15.41 14.93
C ILE A 285 -8.85 15.20 15.58
N GLY A 286 -8.32 13.97 15.56
CA GLY A 286 -6.98 13.67 16.10
C GLY A 286 -5.88 14.45 15.37
N GLY A 287 -5.94 14.51 14.04
CA GLY A 287 -5.01 15.30 13.25
C GLY A 287 -5.05 16.79 13.60
N ILE A 288 -6.23 17.41 13.71
CA ILE A 288 -6.35 18.83 14.08
C ILE A 288 -5.73 19.09 15.46
N GLU A 289 -5.99 18.22 16.44
CA GLU A 289 -5.46 18.35 17.80
C GLU A 289 -3.93 18.19 17.84
N GLY A 290 -3.39 17.19 17.14
CA GLY A 290 -1.95 16.98 17.00
C GLY A 290 -1.26 18.16 16.32
N MET A 291 -1.81 18.63 15.19
CA MET A 291 -1.24 19.76 14.45
C MET A 291 -1.32 21.06 15.25
N HIS A 292 -2.42 21.30 15.95
CA HIS A 292 -2.60 22.48 16.80
C HIS A 292 -1.51 22.57 17.87
N ASN A 293 -1.27 21.47 18.60
CA ASN A 293 -0.26 21.41 19.64
C ASN A 293 1.17 21.58 19.09
N CYS A 294 1.47 20.97 17.94
CA CYS A 294 2.79 21.08 17.30
C CYS A 294 3.06 22.50 16.81
N VAL A 295 2.12 23.09 16.05
CA VAL A 295 2.25 24.44 15.50
C VAL A 295 2.29 25.49 16.61
N LEU A 296 1.45 25.36 17.64
CA LEU A 296 1.43 26.28 18.77
C LEU A 296 2.76 26.25 19.54
N SER A 297 3.31 25.06 19.79
CA SER A 297 4.63 24.89 20.43
C SER A 297 5.76 25.57 19.64
N LEU A 298 5.76 25.43 18.32
CA LEU A 298 6.75 26.06 17.44
C LEU A 298 6.61 27.59 17.38
N ILE A 299 5.38 28.10 17.33
CA ILE A 299 5.12 29.54 17.28
C ILE A 299 5.49 30.21 18.61
N LEU A 300 5.11 29.61 19.75
CA LEU A 300 5.44 30.15 21.07
C LEU A 300 6.95 30.17 21.33
N ARG A 301 7.69 29.21 20.80
CA ARG A 301 9.17 29.23 20.85
C ARG A 301 9.77 30.33 19.99
N LYS A 302 9.30 30.50 18.75
CA LYS A 302 9.86 31.46 17.80
C LYS A 302 9.44 32.91 18.11
N TRP A 303 8.32 33.07 18.81
CA TRP A 303 7.72 34.36 19.16
C TRP A 303 7.54 34.49 20.68
N THR A 304 8.65 34.68 21.41
CA THR A 304 8.63 34.89 22.87
C THR A 304 8.20 36.29 23.31
N SER A 305 8.15 37.28 22.40
CA SER A 305 8.09 38.71 22.76
C SER A 305 6.76 39.45 22.47
N GLY A 306 5.70 38.80 21.97
CA GLY A 306 4.47 39.56 21.70
C GLY A 306 3.28 38.73 21.21
N GLY A 307 2.51 38.14 22.14
CA GLY A 307 1.36 37.34 21.72
C GLY A 307 0.34 36.96 22.79
N ARG A 308 0.40 37.51 24.01
CA ARG A 308 -0.67 37.29 25.00
C ARG A 308 -1.71 38.40 24.91
N LYS A 309 -2.53 38.34 23.86
CA LYS A 309 -3.85 38.99 23.87
C LYS A 309 -4.86 37.88 24.18
N THR A 310 -5.30 37.80 25.42
CA THR A 310 -6.40 36.93 25.85
C THR A 310 -7.71 37.66 25.56
N ILE A 311 -8.67 36.96 24.96
CA ILE A 311 -10.04 37.47 24.78
C ILE A 311 -10.95 36.57 25.62
N THR A 312 -11.67 37.18 26.56
CA THR A 312 -12.60 36.49 27.44
C THR A 312 -13.89 36.17 26.66
N LEU A 313 -14.24 34.88 26.54
CA LEU A 313 -15.51 34.42 25.97
C LEU A 313 -16.45 34.00 27.11
N PRO A 314 -17.76 34.30 27.05
CA PRO A 314 -18.68 34.13 28.18
C PRO A 314 -19.05 32.67 28.51
N LEU A 315 -18.44 31.66 27.87
CA LEU A 315 -18.80 30.24 28.05
C LEU A 315 -17.58 29.28 28.13
N LEU A 316 -16.41 29.71 27.70
CA LEU A 316 -15.15 28.95 27.67
C LEU A 316 -14.08 29.93 28.16
N ASP A 317 -13.39 29.55 29.23
CA ASP A 317 -12.39 30.34 29.95
C ASP A 317 -11.28 30.91 29.03
N GLU A 318 -10.47 31.87 29.51
CA GLU A 318 -9.54 32.70 28.70
C GLU A 318 -8.78 31.97 27.56
N VAL A 319 -9.27 32.06 26.31
CA VAL A 319 -8.60 31.48 25.14
C VAL A 319 -7.71 32.51 24.43
N SER A 320 -6.47 32.13 24.11
CA SER A 320 -5.55 33.00 23.36
C SER A 320 -5.97 33.13 21.88
N VAL A 321 -5.95 34.35 21.34
CA VAL A 321 -6.25 34.62 19.91
C VAL A 321 -5.35 33.80 18.98
N LEU A 322 -4.11 33.57 19.41
CA LEU A 322 -3.14 32.75 18.69
C LEU A 322 -3.61 31.30 18.53
N SER A 323 -4.09 30.68 19.62
CA SER A 323 -4.62 29.32 19.60
C SER A 323 -5.81 29.19 18.64
N LEU A 324 -6.71 30.17 18.64
CA LEU A 324 -7.88 30.18 17.76
C LEU A 324 -7.50 30.28 16.28
N VAL A 325 -6.51 31.12 15.94
CA VAL A 325 -6.02 31.26 14.56
C VAL A 325 -5.33 29.97 14.09
N VAL A 326 -4.51 29.36 14.94
CA VAL A 326 -3.85 28.08 14.64
C VAL A 326 -4.87 26.95 14.46
N LEU A 327 -5.90 26.89 15.32
CA LEU A 327 -6.97 25.89 15.21
C LEU A 327 -7.74 26.04 13.90
N ALA A 328 -8.08 27.27 13.51
CA ALA A 328 -8.76 27.54 12.24
C ALA A 328 -7.92 27.12 11.02
N PHE A 329 -6.60 27.35 11.07
CA PHE A 329 -5.68 26.89 10.03
C PHE A 329 -5.62 25.35 9.96
N CYS A 330 -5.51 24.67 11.10
CA CYS A 330 -5.50 23.21 11.19
C CYS A 330 -6.81 22.60 10.65
N ALA A 331 -7.95 23.19 11.00
CA ALA A 331 -9.26 22.77 10.48
C ALA A 331 -9.37 22.97 8.96
N ALA A 332 -8.89 24.10 8.43
CA ALA A 332 -8.90 24.36 6.99
C ALA A 332 -8.05 23.33 6.22
N PHE A 333 -6.89 22.94 6.76
CA PHE A 333 -6.03 21.91 6.18
C PHE A 333 -6.71 20.52 6.19
N ALA A 334 -7.32 20.14 7.31
CA ALA A 334 -8.07 18.88 7.40
C ALA A 334 -9.24 18.82 6.41
N ILE A 335 -10.02 19.90 6.27
CA ILE A 335 -11.12 19.99 5.30
C ILE A 335 -10.59 19.88 3.86
N PHE A 336 -9.50 20.58 3.54
CA PHE A 336 -8.88 20.50 2.22
C PHE A 336 -8.46 19.07 1.87
N TRP A 337 -7.87 18.34 2.83
CA TRP A 337 -7.52 16.93 2.66
C TRP A 337 -8.75 16.05 2.41
N VAL A 338 -9.83 16.21 3.19
CA VAL A 338 -11.07 15.41 3.03
C VAL A 338 -11.69 15.58 1.62
N VAL A 339 -11.61 16.79 1.06
CA VAL A 339 -12.11 17.11 -0.29
C VAL A 339 -11.22 16.49 -1.36
N THR A 340 -9.90 16.58 -1.19
CA THR A 340 -8.90 16.08 -2.16
C THR A 340 -8.55 14.60 -1.96
N ARG A 341 -9.24 13.88 -1.07
CA ARG A 341 -8.85 12.54 -0.62
C ARG A 341 -8.78 11.45 -1.69
N ARG A 342 -9.43 11.66 -2.84
CA ARG A 342 -9.46 10.70 -3.96
C ARG A 342 -8.38 10.96 -5.01
N GLU A 343 -7.61 12.04 -4.83
CA GLU A 343 -6.55 12.41 -5.74
C GLU A 343 -5.24 11.68 -5.42
N SER A 344 -4.40 11.50 -6.44
CA SER A 344 -3.14 10.74 -6.36
C SER A 344 -2.09 11.29 -5.36
N TYR A 345 -2.23 12.55 -4.93
CA TYR A 345 -1.32 13.21 -3.97
C TYR A 345 -1.89 13.28 -2.54
N SER A 346 -3.10 12.74 -2.30
CA SER A 346 -3.76 12.83 -0.99
C SER A 346 -2.96 12.21 0.15
N TRP A 347 -2.16 11.18 -0.14
CA TRP A 347 -1.32 10.48 0.84
C TRP A 347 -0.37 11.43 1.60
N ILE A 348 0.09 12.51 0.95
CA ILE A 348 0.98 13.51 1.59
C ILE A 348 0.25 14.22 2.73
N GLY A 349 -0.99 14.63 2.50
CA GLY A 349 -1.79 15.29 3.54
C GLY A 349 -2.21 14.32 4.65
N GLN A 350 -2.35 13.03 4.33
CA GLN A 350 -2.63 11.99 5.32
C GLN A 350 -1.44 11.81 6.26
N ASP A 351 -0.22 11.77 5.73
CA ASP A 351 1.00 11.65 6.55
C ASP A 351 1.16 12.84 7.49
N VAL A 352 0.98 14.08 7.00
CA VAL A 352 1.08 15.29 7.83
C VAL A 352 0.07 15.27 8.99
N LEU A 353 -1.19 14.90 8.73
CA LEU A 353 -2.22 14.78 9.75
C LEU A 353 -1.93 13.66 10.76
N THR A 354 -1.26 12.58 10.33
CA THR A 354 -0.96 11.43 11.19
C THR A 354 0.29 11.63 12.05
N THR A 355 1.31 12.33 11.54
CA THR A 355 2.59 12.48 12.25
C THR A 355 2.51 13.37 13.50
N GLU A 356 1.53 14.27 13.58
CA GLU A 356 1.44 15.26 14.67
C GLU A 356 0.60 14.77 15.86
N ASP A 357 -0.23 13.73 15.70
CA ASP A 357 -1.05 13.14 16.78
C ASP A 357 -0.25 12.22 17.74
N GLN A 358 0.88 11.66 17.31
CA GLN A 358 1.76 10.88 18.21
C GLN A 358 2.57 11.76 19.17
N SER A 359 2.76 13.05 18.84
CA SER A 359 3.53 14.00 19.65
C SER A 359 2.71 14.62 20.79
N SER A 360 1.39 14.79 20.58
CA SER A 360 0.44 15.34 21.57
C SER A 360 0.20 14.38 22.75
N ILE A 361 0.17 13.06 22.51
CA ILE A 361 0.03 12.05 23.57
C ILE A 361 1.23 12.11 24.53
N LEU A 362 2.44 12.35 24.02
CA LEU A 362 3.66 12.48 24.84
C LEU A 362 3.73 13.81 25.61
N THR A 363 3.07 14.87 25.13
CA THR A 363 3.05 16.18 25.80
C THR A 363 1.92 16.30 26.83
N SER A 364 0.78 15.61 26.62
CA SER A 364 -0.32 15.57 27.59
C SER A 364 0.03 14.84 28.89
N GLN A 365 0.93 13.83 28.85
CA GLN A 365 1.34 13.12 30.07
C GLN A 365 2.28 13.94 30.97
N ASN A 366 2.94 14.98 30.44
CA ASN A 366 3.89 15.79 31.21
C ASN A 366 3.25 17.04 31.88
N MET A 367 2.00 17.39 31.54
CA MET A 367 1.32 18.57 32.10
C MET A 367 0.30 18.26 33.20
N SER A 368 -0.07 16.98 33.39
CA SER A 368 -0.98 16.57 34.46
C SER A 368 -0.31 16.41 35.84
N GLY A 369 1.03 16.36 35.88
CA GLY A 369 1.80 16.15 37.12
C GLY A 369 2.10 17.42 37.94
N ASP A 370 1.62 18.61 37.53
CA ASP A 370 1.90 19.89 38.22
C ASP A 370 0.72 20.41 39.08
N HIS A 371 -0.35 19.61 39.23
CA HIS A 371 -1.47 19.89 40.13
C HIS A 371 -1.88 18.66 40.94
N SER A 372 -1.05 18.25 41.90
CA SER A 372 -1.47 17.64 43.16
C SER A 372 -0.44 17.89 44.25
#